data_AF-A0A938FVQ9-F1
#
_entry.id   AF-A0A938FVQ9-F1
#
_cell.length_a   1.000
_cell.length_b   1.000
_cell.length_c   1.000
_cell.angle_alpha   90.00
_cell.angle_beta   90.00
_cell.angle_gamma   90.00
#
_symmetry.space_group_name_H-M   'P 1'
#
loop_
_entity.id
_entity.type
_entity.pdbx_description
1 polymer ?
#
loop_
_entity_poly.entity_id
_entity_poly.type
_entity_poly.pdbx_seq_one_letter_code
_entity_poly.pdbx_strand_id
1 'polypeptide(L)' 'MRGLLGIEELDRGQIEGILARARHFQPLQNHQKLDTLRGHMIVNLFFEASTRTRTSFEIAAKRLGADTVSITAAGS' A
#
# COMPACT_ATOMS: atom_id res chain seq x y z
N MET A 1 0.21 -8.06 -15.77
CA MET A 1 0.38 -7.41 -14.45
C MET A 1 1.24 -8.32 -13.58
N ARG A 2 2.27 -7.81 -12.91
CA ARG A 2 3.17 -8.60 -12.04
C ARG A 2 2.80 -8.34 -10.58
N GLY A 3 2.45 -9.38 -9.83
CA GLY A 3 2.20 -9.27 -8.39
C GLY A 3 3.50 -9.29 -7.60
N LEU A 4 3.52 -8.65 -6.44
CA LEU A 4 4.62 -8.74 -5.47
C LEU A 4 4.24 -9.78 -4.40
N LEU A 5 4.59 -11.05 -4.66
CA LEU A 5 4.25 -12.18 -3.78
C LEU A 5 5.35 -12.51 -2.76
N GLY A 6 6.56 -12.00 -3.00
CA GLY A 6 7.75 -12.27 -2.20
C GLY A 6 8.92 -11.41 -2.67
N ILE A 7 10.07 -11.57 -2.04
CA ILE A 7 11.30 -10.81 -2.35
C ILE A 7 12.29 -11.60 -3.21
N GLU A 8 12.03 -12.90 -3.42
CA GLU A 8 12.91 -13.86 -4.07
C GLU A 8 13.16 -13.51 -5.54
N GLU A 9 12.17 -12.92 -6.21
CA GLU A 9 12.28 -12.46 -7.59
C GLU A 9 12.81 -11.03 -7.73
N LEU A 10 13.07 -10.34 -6.62
CA LEU A 10 13.58 -8.98 -6.65
C LEU A 10 15.11 -8.98 -6.67
N ASP A 11 15.68 -8.40 -7.72
CA ASP A 11 17.09 -8.05 -7.70
C ASP A 11 17.37 -6.87 -6.74
N ARG A 12 18.66 -6.68 -6.41
CA ARG A 12 19.11 -5.59 -5.53
C ARG A 12 18.62 -4.22 -5.99
N GLY A 13 18.68 -3.93 -7.30
CA GLY A 13 18.28 -2.65 -7.85
C GLY A 13 16.79 -2.39 -7.69
N GLN A 14 15.95 -3.42 -7.85
CA GLN A 14 14.51 -3.35 -7.60
C GLN A 14 14.21 -3.07 -6.13
N ILE A 15 14.89 -3.75 -5.20
CA ILE A 15 14.75 -3.52 -3.76
C ILE A 15 15.16 -2.08 -3.42
N GLU A 16 16.33 -1.64 -3.88
CA GLU A 16 16.83 -0.28 -3.66
C GLU A 16 15.88 0.79 -4.25
N GLY A 17 15.28 0.51 -5.41
CA GLY A 17 14.26 1.35 -6.02
C GLY A 17 12.98 1.48 -5.19
N ILE A 18 12.48 0.37 -4.62
CA ILE A 18 11.34 0.39 -3.69
C ILE A 18 11.68 1.22 -2.45
N LEU A 19 12.86 1.02 -1.85
CA LEU A 19 13.30 1.75 -0.66
C LEU A 19 13.50 3.25 -0.93
N ALA A 20 14.04 3.61 -2.09
CA ALA A 20 14.17 5.01 -2.52
C ALA A 20 12.80 5.67 -2.69
N ARG A 21 11.83 4.97 -3.30
CA ARG A 21 10.47 5.48 -3.45
C ARG A 21 9.75 5.59 -2.10
N ALA A 22 9.97 4.66 -1.18
CA ALA A 22 9.46 4.74 0.19
C ALA A 22 9.99 5.99 0.92
N ARG A 23 11.27 6.33 0.76
CA ARG A 23 11.84 7.58 1.29
C ARG A 23 11.21 8.84 0.67
N HIS A 24 10.91 8.82 -0.63
CA HIS A 24 10.22 9.93 -1.28
C HIS A 24 8.81 10.18 -0.70
N PHE A 25 8.09 9.12 -0.33
CA PHE A 25 6.77 9.21 0.31
C PHE A 25 6.82 9.33 1.83
N GLN A 26 8.02 9.38 2.45
CA GLN A 26 8.09 9.69 3.87
C GLN A 26 7.58 11.12 4.10
N PRO A 27 6.73 11.34 5.11
CA PRO A 27 6.10 12.63 5.33
C PRO A 27 7.14 13.68 5.75
N LEU A 28 7.53 14.56 4.84
CA LEU A 28 8.40 15.71 5.09
C LEU A 28 7.63 16.91 5.69
N GLN A 29 6.73 16.67 6.65
CA GLN A 29 5.89 17.70 7.34
C GLN A 29 4.59 18.14 6.65
N ASN A 30 4.34 17.80 5.38
CA ASN A 30 3.07 18.13 4.72
C ASN A 30 2.18 16.89 4.55
N HIS A 31 1.01 16.91 5.18
CA HIS A 31 -0.08 15.95 5.01
C HIS A 31 -0.76 16.07 3.63
N GLN A 32 -0.02 16.42 2.58
CA GLN A 32 -0.56 16.56 1.23
C GLN A 32 -1.05 15.19 0.76
N LYS A 33 -2.34 15.15 0.43
CA LYS A 33 -2.89 14.08 -0.38
C LYS A 33 -2.41 14.28 -1.81
N LEU A 34 -1.88 13.24 -2.41
CA LEU A 34 -1.50 13.19 -3.81
C LEU A 34 -2.68 12.64 -4.61
N ASP A 35 -2.80 13.05 -5.88
CA ASP A 35 -3.83 12.57 -6.80
C ASP A 35 -3.33 11.42 -7.70
N THR A 36 -2.17 10.83 -7.40
CA THR A 36 -1.49 9.83 -8.22
C THR A 36 -2.36 8.61 -8.56
N LEU A 37 -3.23 8.20 -7.65
CA LEU A 37 -4.14 7.06 -7.81
C LEU A 37 -5.61 7.48 -7.86
N ARG A 38 -5.91 8.76 -8.14
CA ARG A 38 -7.29 9.22 -8.28
C ARG A 38 -8.03 8.39 -9.34
N GLY A 39 -9.26 7.99 -9.02
CA GLY A 39 -10.08 7.13 -9.88
C GLY A 39 -9.70 5.65 -9.86
N HIS A 40 -8.73 5.23 -9.05
CA HIS A 40 -8.41 3.83 -8.83
C HIS A 40 -9.02 3.33 -7.52
N MET A 41 -9.57 2.12 -7.56
CA MET A 41 -10.07 1.40 -6.38
C MET A 41 -9.03 0.37 -5.91
N ILE A 42 -8.68 0.40 -4.62
CA ILE A 42 -7.81 -0.58 -3.97
C ILE A 42 -8.66 -1.42 -3.01
N VAL A 43 -8.62 -2.75 -3.19
CA VAL A 43 -9.32 -3.70 -2.34
C VAL A 43 -8.32 -4.37 -1.40
N ASN A 44 -8.52 -4.19 -0.09
CA ASN A 44 -7.77 -4.86 0.96
C ASN A 44 -8.53 -6.12 1.40
N LEU A 45 -8.04 -7.29 1.02
CA LEU A 45 -8.63 -8.59 1.38
C LEU A 45 -7.78 -9.29 2.45
N PHE A 46 -8.27 -9.34 3.68
CA PHE A 46 -7.59 -9.97 4.81
C PHE A 46 -8.45 -11.09 5.39
N PHE A 47 -8.04 -12.35 5.18
CA PHE A 47 -8.71 -13.52 5.78
C PHE A 47 -8.33 -13.74 7.25
N GLU A 48 -7.17 -13.21 7.66
CA GLU A 48 -6.67 -13.28 9.03
C GLU A 48 -6.55 -11.86 9.63
N ALA A 49 -6.73 -11.76 10.94
CA ALA A 49 -6.69 -10.48 11.64
C ALA A 49 -5.28 -9.86 11.59
N SER A 50 -5.13 -8.73 10.88
CA SER A 50 -3.86 -8.00 10.77
C SER A 50 -4.05 -6.48 10.84
N THR A 51 -4.18 -5.94 12.06
CA THR A 51 -4.49 -4.52 12.28
C THR A 51 -3.44 -3.60 11.68
N ARG A 52 -2.15 -3.84 11.97
CA ARG A 52 -1.07 -2.94 11.54
C ARG A 52 -0.94 -2.88 10.02
N THR A 53 -1.01 -4.03 9.37
CA THR A 53 -0.88 -4.17 7.92
C THR A 53 -2.08 -3.56 7.21
N ARG A 54 -3.31 -3.91 7.61
CA ARG A 54 -4.52 -3.36 7.00
C ARG A 54 -4.54 -1.83 7.10
N THR A 55 -4.29 -1.29 8.29
CA THR A 55 -4.29 0.16 8.51
C THR A 55 -3.20 0.86 7.71
N SER A 56 -2.00 0.29 7.58
CA SER A 56 -0.94 0.93 6.78
C SER A 56 -1.28 0.99 5.29
N PHE A 57 -1.86 -0.08 4.73
CA PHE A 57 -2.32 -0.10 3.34
C PHE A 57 -3.47 0.88 3.09
N GLU A 58 -4.47 0.95 3.99
CA GLU A 58 -5.55 1.95 3.90
C GLU A 58 -5.02 3.39 3.92
N ILE A 59 -4.08 3.70 4.82
CA ILE A 59 -3.49 5.04 4.92
C ILE A 59 -2.69 5.37 3.66
N ALA A 60 -1.88 4.44 3.15
CA ALA A 60 -1.07 4.66 1.95
C ALA A 60 -1.95 4.94 0.72
N ALA A 61 -2.98 4.12 0.50
CA ALA A 61 -3.93 4.29 -0.59
C ALA A 61 -4.66 5.65 -0.53
N LYS A 62 -5.19 6.02 0.65
CA LYS A 62 -5.86 7.32 0.86
C LYS A 62 -4.92 8.52 0.66
N ARG A 63 -3.65 8.40 1.05
CA ARG A 63 -2.64 9.45 0.81
C ARG A 63 -2.32 9.64 -0.67
N LEU A 64 -2.46 8.58 -1.47
CA LEU A 64 -2.26 8.61 -2.92
C LEU A 64 -3.54 8.94 -3.71
N GLY A 65 -4.66 9.22 -3.03
CA GLY A 65 -5.91 9.63 -3.66
C GLY A 65 -6.77 8.49 -4.18
N ALA A 66 -6.47 7.24 -3.81
CA ALA A 66 -7.27 6.07 -4.19
C ALA A 66 -8.50 5.89 -3.28
N ASP A 67 -9.56 5.31 -3.85
CA ASP A 67 -10.68 4.77 -3.09
C ASP A 67 -10.32 3.41 -2.50
N THR A 68 -10.73 3.14 -1.27
CA THR A 68 -10.38 1.90 -0.56
C THR A 68 -11.61 1.11 -0.13
N VAL A 69 -11.64 -0.19 -0.43
CA VAL A 69 -12.61 -1.14 0.12
C VAL A 69 -11.85 -2.17 0.94
N SER A 70 -12.29 -2.44 2.17
CA SER A 70 -11.68 -3.47 3.02
C SER A 70 -12.67 -4.61 3.26
N ILE A 71 -12.23 -5.83 2.97
CA ILE A 71 -12.98 -7.06 3.20
C ILE A 71 -12.19 -7.88 4.22
N THR A 72 -12.83 -8.19 5.34
CA THR A 72 -12.27 -9.03 6.39
C THR A 72 -13.17 -10.24 6.57
N ALA A 73 -12.59 -11.45 6.65
CA ALA A 73 -13.36 -12.60 7.10
C ALA A 73 -13.74 -12.38 8.57
N ALA A 74 -15.03 -12.16 8.85
CA ALA A 74 -15.53 -12.30 10.19
C ALA A 74 -15.54 -13.80 10.49
N GLY A 75 -14.78 -14.23 11.50
CA GLY A 75 -14.87 -15.60 12.00
C GLY A 75 -16.34 -15.92 12.25
N SER A 76 -16.84 -16.98 11.60
CA SER A 76 -18.17 -17.55 11.87
C SER A 76 -18.14 -18.33 13.19
#